data_AF-A0A9C6X2K1-F1
#
_entry.id   AF-A0A9C6X2K1-F1
#
_cell.length_a   1.000
_cell.length_b   1.000
_cell.length_c   1.000
_cell.angle_alpha   90.00
_cell.angle_beta   90.00
_cell.angle_gamma   90.00
#
_symmetry.space_group_name_H-M   'P 1'
#
loop_
_entity.id
_entity.type
_entity.pdbx_description
1 polymer ?
#
loop_
_entity_poly.entity_id
_entity_poly.type
_entity_poly.pdbx_seq_one_letter_code
_entity_poly.pdbx_strand_id
1 'polypeptide(L)'
;MGAPREGILSEEPLYDPKILERLDFSKARTKFSTPVSAARPGEGLRVRPLRRADYRRGFLQLLSQLTSVGDVSEEQFLKRFDAMQACPNTYYVTVIEDTTNGQVIGASTLVIEQKFIHGCNVRGRAERPASESRGESRSGTEQRHWPRTVAGGAAGAAPTQPQPRGW
;
A
#
# COMPACT_ATOMS: atom_id res chain seq x y z
N MET A 1 -36.09 20.58 -14.70
CA MET A 1 -35.12 19.48 -14.73
C MET A 1 -34.37 19.50 -13.41
N GLY A 2 -34.56 18.48 -12.57
CA GLY A 2 -33.82 18.40 -11.30
C GLY A 2 -32.35 18.10 -11.59
N ALA A 3 -31.43 18.80 -10.92
CA ALA A 3 -30.02 18.47 -10.94
C ALA A 3 -29.82 16.99 -10.54
N PRO A 4 -28.88 16.26 -11.16
CA PRO A 4 -28.57 14.91 -10.72
C PRO A 4 -28.13 14.99 -9.25
N ARG A 5 -28.80 14.24 -8.38
CA ARG A 5 -28.33 14.04 -7.01
C ARG A 5 -26.94 13.41 -7.13
N GLU A 6 -25.90 14.14 -6.73
CA GLU A 6 -24.55 13.56 -6.61
C GLU A 6 -24.68 12.31 -5.75
N GLY A 7 -24.52 11.14 -6.38
CA GLY A 7 -24.68 9.86 -5.72
C GLY A 7 -23.65 9.74 -4.60
N ILE A 8 -24.12 9.37 -3.41
CA ILE A 8 -23.24 8.99 -2.31
C ILE A 8 -22.54 7.69 -2.73
N LEU A 9 -21.22 7.73 -2.83
CA LEU A 9 -20.42 6.54 -3.11
C LEU A 9 -20.48 5.56 -1.93
N SER A 10 -20.49 4.26 -2.24
CA SER A 10 -20.61 3.19 -1.23
C SER A 10 -19.40 3.13 -0.29
N GLU A 11 -19.68 2.87 0.99
CA GLU A 11 -18.69 2.60 2.05
C GLU A 11 -18.32 1.11 2.16
N GLU A 12 -18.81 0.28 1.24
CA GLU A 12 -18.49 -1.15 1.20
C GLU A 12 -16.98 -1.37 0.99
N PRO A 13 -16.33 -2.21 1.83
CA PRO A 13 -14.90 -2.46 1.74
C PRO A 13 -14.55 -3.43 0.60
N LEU A 14 -13.36 -3.26 0.04
CA LEU A 14 -12.84 -4.13 -1.04
C LEU A 14 -12.69 -5.60 -0.62
N TYR A 15 -12.40 -5.84 0.66
CA TYR A 15 -12.27 -7.18 1.26
C TYR A 15 -12.75 -7.15 2.73
N ASP A 16 -12.93 -8.32 3.35
CA ASP A 16 -13.41 -8.42 4.74
C ASP A 16 -12.43 -7.72 5.73
N PRO A 17 -12.85 -6.63 6.41
CA PRO A 17 -12.00 -5.92 7.37
C PRO A 17 -11.50 -6.78 8.53
N LYS A 18 -12.21 -7.87 8.88
CA LYS A 18 -11.82 -8.79 9.96
C LYS A 18 -10.47 -9.46 9.72
N ILE A 19 -10.01 -9.52 8.46
CA ILE A 19 -8.68 -10.02 8.12
C ILE A 19 -7.59 -9.18 8.81
N LEU A 20 -7.77 -7.86 8.88
CA LEU A 20 -6.83 -6.95 9.53
C LEU A 20 -6.77 -7.15 11.04
N GLU A 21 -7.91 -7.43 11.66
CA GLU A 21 -8.02 -7.68 13.11
C GLU A 21 -7.29 -8.97 13.53
N ARG A 22 -7.18 -9.93 12.61
CA ARG A 22 -6.52 -11.23 12.83
C ARG A 22 -5.01 -11.18 12.62
N LEU A 23 -4.45 -10.04 12.22
CA LEU A 23 -3.02 -9.90 12.01
C LEU A 23 -2.26 -9.96 13.35
N ASP A 24 -1.27 -10.83 13.42
CA ASP A 24 -0.41 -11.01 14.58
C ASP A 24 0.84 -10.13 14.47
N PHE A 25 0.77 -8.95 15.06
CA PHE A 25 1.86 -7.96 15.03
C PHE A 25 3.08 -8.38 15.87
N SER A 26 2.97 -9.40 16.73
CA SER A 26 4.13 -9.91 17.49
C SER A 26 5.22 -10.51 16.59
N LYS A 27 4.83 -10.93 15.38
CA LYS A 27 5.72 -11.48 14.34
C LYS A 27 6.32 -10.41 13.44
N ALA A 28 5.95 -9.13 13.62
CA ALA A 28 6.50 -8.05 12.82
C ALA A 28 7.99 -7.86 13.15
N ARG A 29 8.83 -7.72 12.11
CA ARG A 29 10.26 -7.41 12.30
C ARG A 29 10.48 -5.98 12.83
N THR A 30 9.53 -5.09 12.59
CA THR A 30 9.59 -3.70 13.03
C THR A 30 9.11 -3.61 14.48
N LYS A 31 9.95 -3.04 15.35
CA LYS A 31 9.56 -2.70 16.71
C LYS A 31 9.00 -1.29 16.72
N PHE A 32 7.78 -1.14 17.22
CA PHE A 32 7.17 0.17 17.45
C PHE A 32 7.45 0.59 18.89
N SER A 33 7.73 1.88 19.11
CA SER A 33 7.96 2.44 20.45
C SER A 33 6.71 2.39 21.32
N THR A 34 5.53 2.42 20.69
CA THR A 34 4.23 2.22 21.32
C THR A 34 3.57 0.96 20.78
N PRO A 35 2.77 0.23 21.58
CA PRO A 35 1.99 -0.89 21.09
C PRO A 35 0.98 -0.42 20.03
N VAL A 36 1.20 -0.79 18.77
CA VAL A 36 0.28 -0.52 17.66
C VAL A 36 -0.26 -1.82 17.09
N SER A 37 -1.49 -1.76 16.58
CA SER A 37 -2.10 -2.84 15.80
C SER A 37 -2.94 -2.24 14.67
N ALA A 38 -3.44 -3.07 13.75
CA ALA A 38 -4.36 -2.59 12.73
C ALA A 38 -5.64 -1.95 13.35
N ALA A 39 -6.12 -2.50 14.47
CA ALA A 39 -7.27 -1.97 15.20
C ALA A 39 -6.93 -0.70 16.02
N ARG A 40 -5.66 -0.48 16.35
CA ARG A 40 -5.18 0.68 17.12
C ARG A 40 -3.88 1.22 16.48
N PRO A 41 -3.98 1.86 15.30
CA PRO A 41 -2.81 2.32 14.55
C PRO A 41 -2.21 3.60 15.11
N GLY A 42 -2.96 4.34 15.93
CA GLY A 42 -2.61 5.65 16.47
C GLY A 42 -3.89 6.46 16.70
N GLU A 43 -3.79 7.51 17.53
CA GLU A 43 -4.92 8.42 17.74
C GLU A 43 -5.27 9.15 16.43
N GLY A 44 -6.56 9.30 16.15
CA GLY A 44 -7.03 9.95 14.93
C GLY A 44 -6.83 9.13 13.64
N LEU A 45 -6.27 7.91 13.70
CA LEU A 45 -5.98 7.09 12.52
C LEU A 45 -6.85 5.84 12.45
N ARG A 46 -7.19 5.42 11.23
CA ARG A 46 -7.90 4.17 10.96
C ARG A 46 -7.26 3.40 9.82
N VAL A 47 -6.85 2.16 10.08
CA VAL A 47 -6.44 1.21 9.02
C VAL A 47 -7.67 0.42 8.57
N ARG A 48 -7.93 0.39 7.26
CA ARG A 48 -9.10 -0.32 6.71
C ARG A 48 -8.90 -0.71 5.24
N PRO A 49 -9.73 -1.60 4.68
CA PRO A 49 -9.77 -1.82 3.24
C PRO A 49 -10.15 -0.54 2.47
N LEU A 50 -9.67 -0.44 1.23
CA LEU A 50 -10.13 0.58 0.27
C LEU A 50 -11.64 0.48 0.08
N ARG A 51 -12.31 1.62 -0.13
CA ARG A 51 -13.74 1.75 -0.42
C ARG A 51 -13.96 2.54 -1.70
N ARG A 52 -15.13 2.39 -2.31
CA ARG A 52 -15.53 3.19 -3.48
C ARG A 52 -15.51 4.69 -3.18
N ALA A 53 -15.98 5.07 -1.99
CA ALA A 53 -15.95 6.46 -1.51
C ALA A 53 -14.55 7.08 -1.40
N ASP A 54 -13.47 6.27 -1.35
CA ASP A 54 -12.11 6.79 -1.25
C ASP A 54 -11.64 7.53 -2.51
N TYR A 55 -12.34 7.37 -3.65
CA TYR A 55 -12.14 8.22 -4.83
C TYR A 55 -12.22 9.71 -4.46
N ARG A 56 -13.19 10.08 -3.62
CA ARG A 56 -13.42 11.46 -3.17
C ARG A 56 -12.68 11.82 -1.88
N ARG A 57 -11.90 10.89 -1.31
CA ARG A 57 -11.14 11.09 -0.06
C ARG A 57 -9.62 11.14 -0.29
N GLY A 58 -9.20 11.52 -1.49
CA GLY A 58 -7.79 11.78 -1.78
C GLY A 58 -6.99 10.55 -2.23
N PHE A 59 -7.59 9.38 -2.47
CA PHE A 59 -6.82 8.17 -2.76
C PHE A 59 -5.93 8.27 -4.02
N LEU A 60 -6.45 8.80 -5.12
CA LEU A 60 -5.67 8.96 -6.35
C LEU A 60 -4.61 10.07 -6.21
N GLN A 61 -4.94 11.12 -5.47
CA GLN A 61 -4.02 12.21 -5.12
C GLN A 61 -2.87 11.71 -4.23
N LEU A 62 -3.12 10.75 -3.36
CA LEU A 62 -2.09 10.08 -2.60
C LEU A 62 -1.17 9.24 -3.50
N LEU A 63 -1.75 8.45 -4.42
CA LEU A 63 -0.97 7.62 -5.35
C LEU A 63 -0.11 8.45 -6.31
N SER A 64 -0.56 9.67 -6.67
CA SER A 64 0.19 10.57 -7.55
C SER A 64 1.52 11.06 -6.95
N GLN A 65 1.67 10.98 -5.62
CA GLN A 65 2.94 11.27 -4.94
C GLN A 65 3.98 10.17 -5.17
N LEU A 66 3.56 8.95 -5.53
CA LEU A 66 4.43 7.81 -5.76
C LEU A 66 4.79 7.64 -7.25
N THR A 67 3.83 7.83 -8.14
CA THR A 67 3.99 7.64 -9.60
C THR A 67 2.92 8.41 -10.37
N SER A 68 3.07 8.51 -11.69
CA SER A 68 1.98 9.03 -12.54
C SER A 68 0.75 8.12 -12.45
N VAL A 69 -0.41 8.71 -12.12
CA VAL A 69 -1.72 8.05 -12.08
C VAL A 69 -2.53 8.29 -13.36
N GLY A 70 -2.35 9.45 -14.00
CA GLY A 70 -3.13 9.90 -15.15
C GLY A 70 -4.53 10.41 -14.77
N ASP A 71 -5.33 10.74 -15.78
CA ASP A 71 -6.68 11.26 -15.63
C ASP A 71 -7.69 10.11 -15.45
N VAL A 72 -7.88 9.67 -14.21
CA VAL A 72 -8.80 8.59 -13.86
C VAL A 72 -10.16 9.16 -13.42
N SER A 73 -11.21 8.89 -14.19
CA SER A 73 -12.57 9.28 -13.85
C SER A 73 -13.16 8.44 -12.71
N GLU A 74 -14.21 8.95 -12.05
CA GLU A 74 -14.93 8.21 -10.99
C GLU A 74 -15.42 6.85 -11.52
N GLU A 75 -16.00 6.83 -12.73
CA GLU A 75 -16.47 5.61 -13.38
C GLU A 75 -15.33 4.59 -13.60
N GLN A 76 -14.16 5.04 -14.07
CA GLN A 76 -13.01 4.16 -14.27
C GLN A 76 -12.50 3.59 -12.94
N PHE A 77 -12.48 4.41 -11.89
CA PHE A 77 -12.10 3.97 -10.55
C PHE A 77 -13.07 2.90 -10.02
N LEU A 78 -14.38 3.14 -10.12
CA LEU A 78 -15.41 2.19 -9.68
C LEU A 78 -15.34 0.89 -10.46
N LYS A 79 -15.22 0.96 -11.79
CA LYS A 79 -15.06 -0.23 -12.64
C LYS A 79 -13.81 -1.04 -12.26
N ARG A 80 -12.71 -0.37 -11.92
CA ARG A 80 -11.49 -1.05 -11.45
C ARG A 80 -11.69 -1.68 -10.08
N PHE A 81 -12.34 -0.97 -9.16
CA PHE A 81 -12.68 -1.48 -7.83
C PHE A 81 -13.51 -2.75 -7.93
N ASP A 82 -14.58 -2.74 -8.73
CA ASP A 82 -15.48 -3.89 -8.91
C ASP A 82 -14.73 -5.09 -9.50
N ALA A 83 -13.86 -4.86 -10.49
CA ALA A 83 -13.03 -5.91 -11.07
C ALA A 83 -12.07 -6.53 -10.04
N MET A 84 -11.48 -5.73 -9.14
CA MET A 84 -10.65 -6.24 -8.05
C MET A 84 -11.49 -7.02 -7.02
N GLN A 85 -12.66 -6.51 -6.65
CA GLN A 85 -13.56 -7.14 -5.68
C GLN A 85 -14.06 -8.51 -6.17
N ALA A 86 -14.30 -8.64 -7.49
CA ALA A 86 -14.72 -9.88 -8.12
C ALA A 86 -13.62 -10.98 -8.15
N CYS A 87 -12.38 -10.67 -7.78
CA CYS A 87 -11.28 -11.63 -7.67
C CYS A 87 -11.08 -12.06 -6.21
N PRO A 88 -11.77 -13.12 -5.73
CA PRO A 88 -11.69 -13.55 -4.35
C PRO A 88 -10.24 -13.89 -3.95
N ASN A 89 -9.88 -13.53 -2.73
CA ASN A 89 -8.57 -13.81 -2.12
C ASN A 89 -7.35 -13.29 -2.90
N THR A 90 -7.52 -12.30 -3.80
CA THR A 90 -6.44 -11.82 -4.68
C THR A 90 -5.94 -10.42 -4.29
N TYR A 91 -6.83 -9.43 -4.17
CA TYR A 91 -6.45 -8.02 -3.96
C TYR A 91 -6.77 -7.53 -2.55
N TYR A 92 -5.75 -7.03 -1.86
CA TYR A 92 -5.85 -6.47 -0.52
C TYR A 92 -5.30 -5.04 -0.51
N VAL A 93 -6.02 -4.11 -1.13
CA VAL A 93 -5.69 -2.68 -1.09
C VAL A 93 -6.14 -2.13 0.26
N THR A 94 -5.17 -1.71 1.07
CA THR A 94 -5.37 -1.27 2.45
C THR A 94 -4.95 0.18 2.58
N VAL A 95 -5.78 1.00 3.23
CA VAL A 95 -5.55 2.42 3.42
C VAL A 95 -5.43 2.78 4.90
N ILE A 96 -4.74 3.89 5.16
CA ILE A 96 -4.74 4.61 6.42
C ILE A 96 -5.53 5.89 6.20
N GLU A 97 -6.60 6.06 6.95
CA GLU A 97 -7.43 7.27 6.96
C GLU A 97 -7.10 8.10 8.19
N ASP A 98 -6.95 9.41 7.98
CA ASP A 98 -7.03 10.40 9.05
C ASP A 98 -8.52 10.68 9.33
N THR A 99 -8.97 10.24 10.50
CA THR A 99 -10.38 10.34 10.91
C THR A 99 -10.80 11.77 11.29
N THR A 100 -9.86 12.69 11.45
CA THR A 100 -10.16 14.10 11.78
C THR A 100 -10.69 14.87 10.57
N ASN A 101 -10.20 14.54 9.37
CA ASN A 101 -10.57 15.20 8.10
C ASN A 101 -11.18 14.22 7.07
N GLY A 102 -11.19 12.92 7.37
CA GLY A 102 -11.75 11.85 6.52
C GLY A 102 -10.92 11.51 5.28
N GLN A 103 -9.66 11.97 5.20
CA GLN A 103 -8.78 11.77 4.05
C GLN A 103 -7.96 10.49 4.16
N VAL A 104 -7.64 9.90 3.01
CA VAL A 104 -6.71 8.79 2.89
C VAL A 104 -5.28 9.34 2.83
N ILE A 105 -4.49 9.05 3.86
CA ILE A 105 -3.12 9.57 4.04
C ILE A 105 -2.04 8.50 3.82
N GLY A 106 -2.43 7.23 3.69
CA GLY A 106 -1.53 6.13 3.42
C GLY A 106 -2.23 4.99 2.69
N ALA A 107 -1.49 4.27 1.84
CA ALA A 107 -2.01 3.13 1.10
C ALA A 107 -0.92 2.09 0.83
N SER A 108 -1.30 0.81 0.85
CA SER A 108 -0.46 -0.30 0.39
C SER A 108 -1.32 -1.40 -0.20
N THR A 109 -0.79 -2.07 -1.22
CA THR A 109 -1.46 -3.18 -1.89
C THR A 109 -0.70 -4.47 -1.67
N LEU A 110 -1.41 -5.50 -1.20
CA LEU A 110 -0.96 -6.89 -1.28
C LEU A 110 -1.77 -7.62 -2.37
N VAL A 111 -1.07 -8.23 -3.32
CA VAL A 111 -1.66 -9.10 -4.36
C VAL A 111 -1.22 -10.53 -4.13
N ILE A 112 -2.17 -11.47 -4.06
CA ILE A 112 -1.89 -12.89 -3.95
C ILE A 112 -2.01 -13.52 -5.34
N GLU A 113 -0.90 -14.04 -5.86
CA GLU A 113 -0.88 -14.77 -7.13
C GLU A 113 -0.93 -16.28 -6.89
N GLN A 114 -1.82 -16.98 -7.59
CA GLN A 114 -1.90 -18.44 -7.61
C GLN A 114 -0.88 -19.03 -8.58
N LYS A 115 -0.21 -20.11 -8.18
CA LYS A 115 0.83 -20.78 -8.97
C LYS A 115 0.59 -22.29 -8.99
N PHE A 116 0.86 -22.97 -10.12
CA PHE A 116 0.85 -24.43 -10.16
C PHE A 116 2.09 -25.06 -9.49
N ILE A 117 3.23 -24.38 -9.61
CA ILE A 117 4.49 -24.82 -9.02
C ILE A 117 4.39 -24.92 -7.49
N HIS A 118 5.22 -25.77 -6.91
CA HIS A 118 5.25 -26.05 -5.47
C HIS A 118 3.91 -26.56 -4.91
N GLY A 119 3.15 -27.32 -5.70
CA GLY A 119 1.92 -27.98 -5.26
C GLY A 119 0.74 -27.02 -5.15
N CYS A 120 0.46 -26.27 -6.22
CA CYS A 120 -0.62 -25.28 -6.25
C CYS A 120 -0.47 -24.17 -5.19
N ASN A 121 0.77 -23.71 -4.96
CA ASN A 121 1.06 -22.71 -3.93
C ASN A 121 0.62 -21.29 -4.35
N VAL A 122 0.71 -20.33 -3.43
CA VAL A 122 0.44 -18.92 -3.65
C VAL A 122 1.66 -18.05 -3.36
N ARG A 123 1.74 -16.89 -4.01
CA ARG A 123 2.81 -15.90 -3.82
C ARG A 123 2.21 -14.51 -3.55
N GLY A 124 2.48 -13.95 -2.36
CA GLY A 124 2.05 -12.59 -2.03
C GLY A 124 3.05 -11.52 -2.47
N ARG A 125 2.64 -10.57 -3.31
CA ARG A 125 3.43 -9.38 -3.67
C ARG A 125 2.91 -8.16 -2.92
N ALA A 126 3.77 -7.56 -2.13
CA ALA A 126 3.50 -6.26 -1.53
C ALA A 126 4.04 -5.15 -2.45
N GLU A 127 3.20 -4.20 -2.79
CA GLU A 127 3.58 -3.01 -3.54
C GLU A 127 4.08 -1.92 -2.59
N ARG A 128 4.91 -1.01 -3.14
CA ARG A 128 5.49 0.10 -2.38
C ARG A 128 4.37 0.92 -1.70
N PRO A 129 4.45 1.15 -0.38
CA PRO A 129 3.46 1.97 0.29
C PRO A 129 3.55 3.43 -0.20
N ALA A 130 2.40 4.04 -0.44
CA ALA A 130 2.27 5.48 -0.61
C ALA A 130 1.87 6.09 0.74
N SER A 131 2.46 7.22 1.10
CA SER A 131 2.14 7.98 2.31
C SER A 131 2.25 9.46 2.00
N GLU A 132 1.36 10.26 2.56
CA GLU A 132 1.43 11.70 2.40
C GLU A 132 2.73 12.24 3.00
N SER A 133 3.54 12.91 2.20
CA SER A 133 4.68 13.67 2.70
C SER A 133 4.23 15.08 3.03
N ARG A 134 4.09 15.40 4.32
CA ARG A 134 3.90 16.78 4.76
C ARG A 134 5.14 17.57 4.33
N GLY A 135 4.95 18.54 3.44
CA GLY A 135 6.05 19.27 2.81
C GLY A 135 6.97 19.92 3.83
N GLU A 136 8.17 19.38 3.99
CA GLU A 136 9.31 20.18 4.45
C GLU A 136 9.69 21.07 3.27
N SER A 137 9.61 22.39 3.43
CA SER A 137 10.14 23.34 2.46
C SER A 137 11.58 22.95 2.11
N ARG A 138 11.79 22.40 0.91
CA ARG A 138 13.13 22.16 0.38
C ARG A 138 13.73 23.48 -0.09
N SER A 139 14.07 24.35 0.86
CA SER A 139 15.19 25.28 0.63
C SER A 139 16.49 24.46 0.66
N GLY A 140 17.38 24.75 -0.29
CA GLY A 140 18.49 23.90 -0.68
C GLY A 140 19.47 23.47 0.42
N THR A 141 20.22 22.43 0.08
CA THR A 141 21.38 21.86 0.79
C THR A 141 21.11 21.22 2.16
N GLU A 142 20.58 19.99 2.15
CA GLU A 142 21.14 18.90 2.98
C GLU A 142 20.54 17.54 2.58
N GLN A 143 21.35 16.67 1.97
CA GLN A 143 21.04 15.24 1.88
C GLN A 143 21.26 14.61 3.25
N ARG A 144 20.22 14.54 4.10
CA ARG A 144 20.27 13.70 5.30
C ARG A 144 19.97 12.25 4.92
N HIS A 145 21.05 11.48 4.87
CA HIS A 145 21.09 10.03 4.76
C HIS A 145 20.26 9.31 5.84
N TRP A 146 19.49 8.31 5.42
CA TRP A 146 18.99 7.24 6.30
C TRP A 146 20.17 6.37 6.79
N PRO A 147 20.23 5.90 8.05
CA PRO A 147 21.42 5.28 8.60
C PRO A 147 21.74 3.93 7.93
N ARG A 148 22.93 3.86 7.32
CA ARG A 148 23.63 2.63 6.95
C ARG A 148 24.64 2.30 8.06
N THR A 149 24.36 1.27 8.84
CA THR A 149 25.34 0.53 9.64
C THR A 149 24.71 -0.85 9.83
N VAL A 150 25.28 -2.00 9.42
CA VAL A 150 26.56 -2.67 9.70
C VAL A 150 26.77 -3.64 8.49
N ALA A 151 27.92 -3.96 7.88
CA ALA A 151 29.30 -4.10 8.30
C ALA A 151 30.24 -3.82 7.11
N GLY A 152 31.40 -3.24 7.38
CA GLY A 152 32.56 -3.31 6.49
C GLY A 152 33.36 -4.59 6.73
N GLY A 153 34.01 -5.09 5.69
CA GLY A 153 34.91 -6.24 5.78
C GLY A 153 35.60 -6.55 4.46
N ALA A 154 36.71 -5.84 4.22
CA ALA A 154 37.86 -6.18 3.37
C ALA A 154 37.64 -6.51 1.87
N ALA A 155 38.25 -5.65 1.04
CA ALA A 155 38.57 -5.92 -0.35
C ALA A 155 39.65 -7.02 -0.46
N GLY A 156 39.46 -7.94 -1.42
CA GLY A 156 40.44 -8.92 -1.86
C GLY A 156 40.12 -9.29 -3.31
N ALA A 157 41.14 -9.26 -4.16
CA ALA A 157 41.07 -9.24 -5.62
C ALA A 157 40.31 -10.42 -6.28
N ALA A 158 39.80 -10.15 -7.49
CA ALA A 158 39.20 -11.12 -8.40
C ALA A 158 40.20 -12.17 -8.91
N PRO A 159 39.70 -13.37 -9.24
CA PRO A 159 40.01 -13.92 -10.55
C PRO A 159 38.77 -14.40 -11.32
N THR A 160 38.81 -14.13 -12.60
CA THR A 160 37.90 -14.54 -13.68
C THR A 160 37.82 -16.07 -13.80
N GLN A 161 36.61 -16.64 -13.97
CA GLN A 161 36.36 -17.90 -14.71
C GLN A 161 34.84 -18.21 -14.89
N PRO A 162 34.42 -19.14 -15.78
CA PRO A 162 33.55 -18.82 -16.90
C PRO A 162 32.08 -19.30 -16.76
N GLN A 163 31.25 -18.81 -17.68
CA GLN A 163 29.83 -19.17 -17.84
C GLN A 163 29.62 -20.66 -18.20
N PRO A 164 28.59 -21.33 -17.66
CA PRO A 164 28.07 -22.55 -18.26
C PRO A 164 26.88 -22.27 -19.22
N ARG A 165 26.90 -23.01 -20.33
CA ARG A 165 25.90 -23.08 -21.39
C ARG A 165 24.67 -23.89 -20.95
N GLY A 166 23.50 -23.57 -21.53
CA GLY A 166 22.33 -24.45 -21.65
C GLY A 166 21.61 -24.73 -20.33
N TRP A 167 20.29 -24.79 -20.25
CA TRP A 167 19.28 -25.19 -21.23
C TRP A 167 18.15 -24.18 -21.31
#